data_AF-A0A382PXN6-F1
#
_entry.id   AF-A0A382PXN6-F1
#
_cell.length_a   1.000
_cell.length_b   1.000
_cell.length_c   1.000
_cell.angle_alpha   90.00
_cell.angle_beta   90.00
_cell.angle_gamma   90.00
#
_symmetry.space_group_name_H-M   'P 1'
#
loop_
_entity.id
_entity.type
_entity.pdbx_description
1 polymer ?
#
loop_
_entity_poly.entity_id
_entity_poly.type
_entity_poly.pdbx_seq_one_letter_code
_entity_poly.pdbx_strand_id
1 'polypeptide(L)' 'MEFIQTLSNLGNRYIVGLGFNIGGETIPFMVLLLLGTGVFLTLRLGFIQLRRLGHGLAVTMGKYDDPNEPG' A
#
# COMPACT_ATOMS: atom_id res chain seq x y z
N MET A 1 4.05 28.69 -5.45
CA MET A 1 2.74 28.02 -5.54
C MET A 1 2.51 27.38 -6.93
N GLU A 2 2.94 28.00 -8.04
CA GLU A 2 2.84 27.43 -9.41
C GLU A 2 3.43 26.03 -9.59
N PHE A 3 4.63 25.76 -9.05
CA PHE A 3 5.31 24.47 -9.19
C PHE A 3 4.46 23.29 -8.69
N ILE A 4 3.83 23.43 -7.53
CA ILE A 4 2.99 22.38 -6.93
C ILE A 4 1.73 22.16 -7.76
N GLN A 5 1.16 23.23 -8.35
CA GLN A 5 0.02 23.11 -9.24
C GLN A 5 0.37 22.34 -10.51
N THR A 6 1.53 22.59 -11.10
CA THR A 6 2.02 21.84 -12.27
C THR A 6 2.16 20.35 -11.96
N LEU A 7 2.72 20.00 -10.81
CA LEU A 7 2.85 18.60 -10.37
C LEU A 7 1.47 17.95 -10.15
N SER A 8 0.57 18.66 -9.48
CA SER A 8 -0.80 18.21 -9.25
C SER A 8 -1.54 17.96 -10.58
N ASN A 9 -1.44 18.91 -11.52
CA ASN A 9 -2.08 18.81 -12.83
C ASN A 9 -1.53 17.65 -13.66
N LEU A 10 -0.22 17.41 -13.57
CA LEU A 10 0.43 16.28 -14.24
C LEU A 10 -0.07 14.94 -13.69
N GLY A 11 -0.11 14.80 -12.36
CA GLY A 11 -0.66 13.61 -11.70
C GLY A 11 -2.15 13.41 -12.04
N ASN A 12 -2.96 14.46 -12.00
CA ASN A 12 -4.37 14.37 -12.32
C ASN A 12 -4.59 13.94 -13.78
N ARG A 13 -3.81 14.46 -14.73
CA ARG A 13 -3.94 14.10 -16.15
C ARG A 13 -3.51 12.66 -16.44
N TYR A 14 -2.37 12.22 -15.93
CA TYR A 14 -1.78 10.94 -16.31
C TYR A 14 -2.14 9.78 -15.38
N ILE A 15 -2.53 10.04 -14.14
CA ILE A 15 -2.82 8.98 -13.16
C ILE A 15 -4.33 8.88 -12.93
N VAL A 16 -4.98 10.00 -12.63
CA VAL A 16 -6.42 10.04 -12.32
C VAL A 16 -7.26 9.98 -13.59
N GLY A 17 -6.87 10.72 -14.63
CA GLY A 17 -7.59 10.81 -15.90
C GLY A 17 -7.64 9.51 -16.72
N LEU A 18 -6.74 8.54 -16.44
CA LEU A 18 -6.81 7.19 -17.01
C LEU A 18 -7.86 6.30 -16.34
N GLY A 19 -8.56 6.82 -15.32
CA GLY A 19 -9.63 6.15 -14.62
C GLY A 19 -10.93 6.01 -15.42
N PHE A 20 -11.86 5.25 -14.86
CA PHE A 20 -13.22 5.10 -15.38
C PHE A 20 -14.20 5.95 -14.57
N ASN A 21 -15.19 6.53 -15.25
CA ASN A 21 -16.23 7.33 -14.61
C ASN A 21 -17.39 6.44 -14.16
N ILE A 22 -17.72 6.46 -12.87
CA ILE A 22 -18.87 5.76 -12.29
C ILE A 22 -19.64 6.73 -11.42
N GLY A 23 -20.95 6.90 -11.68
CA GLY A 23 -21.83 7.71 -10.84
C GLY A 23 -21.50 9.21 -10.79
N GLY A 24 -20.70 9.71 -11.74
CA GLY A 24 -20.22 11.11 -11.76
C GLY A 24 -18.84 11.31 -11.13
N GLU A 25 -18.22 10.24 -10.60
CA GLU A 25 -16.85 10.29 -10.08
C GLU A 25 -15.87 9.46 -10.91
N THR A 26 -14.66 10.00 -11.12
CA THR A 26 -13.57 9.29 -11.79
C THR A 26 -12.81 8.46 -10.79
N ILE A 27 -12.89 7.13 -10.92
CA ILE A 27 -12.08 6.21 -10.12
C ILE A 27 -10.77 5.95 -10.89
N PRO A 28 -9.59 6.33 -10.35
CA PRO A 28 -8.32 6.11 -11.03
C PRO A 28 -8.06 4.61 -11.24
N PHE A 29 -7.61 4.24 -12.44
CA PHE A 29 -7.25 2.85 -12.74
C PHE A 29 -6.15 2.29 -11.81
N MET A 30 -5.23 3.16 -11.38
CA MET A 30 -4.21 2.84 -10.39
C MET A 30 -4.81 2.32 -9.07
N VAL A 31 -5.91 2.90 -8.59
CA VAL A 31 -6.56 2.46 -7.34
C VAL A 31 -7.05 1.02 -7.49
N LEU A 32 -7.66 0.69 -8.63
CA LEU A 32 -8.12 -0.67 -8.91
C LEU A 32 -6.96 -1.66 -8.93
N LEU A 33 -5.84 -1.32 -9.58
CA LEU A 33 -4.66 -2.18 -9.62
C LEU A 33 -4.03 -2.38 -8.24
N LEU A 34 -3.84 -1.30 -7.48
CA LEU A 34 -3.23 -1.35 -6.15
C LEU A 34 -4.12 -2.13 -5.17
N LEU A 35 -5.40 -1.80 -5.12
CA LEU A 35 -6.35 -2.49 -4.25
C LEU A 35 -6.52 -3.94 -4.68
N GLY A 36 -6.68 -4.20 -5.98
CA GLY A 36 -6.79 -5.56 -6.53
C GLY A 36 -5.57 -6.41 -6.22
N THR A 37 -4.37 -5.86 -6.39
CA THR A 37 -3.12 -6.55 -6.02
C THR A 37 -3.04 -6.81 -4.52
N GLY A 38 -3.40 -5.82 -3.69
CA GLY A 38 -3.43 -5.97 -2.23
C GLY A 38 -4.40 -7.06 -1.79
N VAL A 39 -5.62 -7.08 -2.33
CA VAL A 39 -6.63 -8.10 -2.06
C VAL A 39 -6.17 -9.47 -2.54
N PHE A 40 -5.65 -9.57 -3.78
CA PHE A 40 -5.15 -10.81 -4.34
C PHE A 40 -4.04 -11.43 -3.48
N LEU A 41 -3.03 -10.63 -3.12
CA LEU A 41 -1.93 -11.10 -2.28
C LEU A 41 -2.42 -11.48 -0.87
N THR A 42 -3.35 -10.72 -0.30
CA THR A 42 -3.93 -11.01 1.02
C THR A 42 -4.66 -12.35 1.03
N LEU A 43 -5.48 -12.62 0.01
CA LEU A 43 -6.18 -13.89 -0.13
C LEU A 43 -5.21 -15.04 -0.45
N ARG A 44 -4.29 -14.85 -1.39
CA ARG A 44 -3.30 -15.85 -1.80
C ARG A 44 -2.39 -16.28 -0.65
N LEU A 45 -2.01 -15.35 0.21
CA LEU A 45 -1.15 -15.60 1.38
C LEU A 45 -1.95 -15.98 2.63
N GLY A 46 -3.28 -16.07 2.54
CA GLY A 46 -4.15 -16.50 3.65
C GLY A 46 -4.17 -15.54 4.83
N PHE A 47 -4.29 -14.24 4.55
CA PHE A 47 -4.29 -13.15 5.55
C PHE A 47 -3.02 -13.15 6.43
N ILE A 48 -1.87 -13.37 5.79
CA ILE A 48 -0.56 -13.42 6.47
C ILE A 48 -0.26 -12.16 7.26
N GLN A 49 -0.77 -11.01 6.80
CA GLN A 49 -0.62 -9.73 7.48
C GLN A 49 -1.18 -9.86 8.90
N LEU A 50 -2.44 -10.23 9.08
CA LEU A 50 -3.03 -10.40 10.41
C LEU A 50 -2.33 -11.48 11.25
N ARG A 51 -1.95 -12.61 10.63
CA ARG A 51 -1.34 -13.75 11.34
C ARG A 51 0.08 -13.49 11.83
N ARG A 52 0.89 -12.73 11.08
CA ARG A 52 2.33 -12.53 11.38
C ARG A 52 2.68 -11.14 11.93
N LEU A 53 1.73 -10.20 11.94
CA LEU A 53 1.96 -8.86 12.50
C LEU A 53 2.50 -8.91 13.94
N GLY A 54 1.95 -9.77 14.80
CA GLY A 54 2.41 -9.89 16.20
C GLY A 54 3.86 -10.36 16.33
N HIS A 55 4.32 -11.24 15.43
CA HIS A 55 5.72 -11.69 15.42
C HIS A 55 6.66 -10.56 14.98
N GLY A 56 6.31 -9.83 13.91
CA GLY A 56 7.09 -8.67 13.46
C GLY A 56 7.22 -7.61 14.54
N LEU A 57 6.13 -7.29 15.24
CA LEU A 57 6.16 -6.35 16.37
C LEU A 57 7.06 -6.85 17.49
N ALA A 58 6.94 -8.12 17.88
CA ALA A 58 7.79 -8.71 18.92
C ALA A 58 9.29 -8.65 18.56
N VAL A 59 9.65 -8.87 17.28
CA VAL A 59 11.02 -8.71 16.79
C VAL A 59 11.48 -7.25 16.90
N THR A 60 10.69 -6.29 16.41
CA THR A 60 11.06 -4.86 16.49
C THR A 60 11.13 -4.31 17.91
N MET A 61 10.45 -4.96 18.86
CA MET A 61 10.50 -4.62 20.28
C MET A 61 11.72 -5.24 20.99
N GLY A 62 12.57 -5.98 20.28
CA GLY A 62 13.75 -6.64 20.86
C GLY A 62 13.39 -7.81 21.77
N LYS A 63 12.17 -8.39 21.66
CA LYS A 63 11.76 -9.54 22.49
C LYS A 63 12.69 -10.74 22.33
N TYR A 64 13.36 -10.84 21.18
CA TYR A 64 14.25 -11.93 20.83
C TYR A 64 15.72 -11.50 20.78
N ASP A 65 16.06 -10.28 21.21
CA ASP A 65 17.46 -9.82 21.26
C ASP A 65 18.08 -10.27 22.59
N ASP A 66 18.81 -11.39 22.60
CA ASP A 66 19.59 -11.85 23.75
C ASP A 66 21.08 -11.46 23.57
N PRO A 67 21.66 -10.66 24.49
CA PRO A 67 23.06 -10.25 24.41
C PRO A 67 24.08 -11.39 24.57
N ASN A 68 23.66 -12.60 24.96
CA ASN A 68 24.52 -13.76 25.14
C ASN A 68 24.41 -14.81 24.03
N GLU A 69 23.52 -14.61 23.05
CA GLU A 69 23.46 -15.49 21.88
C GLU A 69 24.58 -15.11 20.89
N PRO A 70 25.43 -16.06 20.47
CA PRO A 70 26.39 -15.82 19.41
C PRO A 70 25.61 -15.76 18.09
N GLY A 71 25.31 -14.54 17.63
CA GLY A 71 24.64 -14.28 16.36
C GLY A 71 25.31 -14.94 15.16
#